data_AF-A0A5J4PAZ1-F1
#
_entry.id   AF-A0A5J4PAZ1-F1
#
_cell.length_a   1.000
_cell.length_b   1.000
_cell.length_c   1.000
_cell.angle_alpha   90.00
_cell.angle_beta   90.00
_cell.angle_gamma   90.00
#
_symmetry.space_group_name_H-M   'P 1'
#
loop_
_entity.id
_entity.type
_entity.pdbx_description
1 polymer ?
#
loop_
_entity_poly.entity_id
_entity_poly.type
_entity_poly.pdbx_seq_one_letter_code
_entity_poly.pdbx_strand_id
1 'polypeptide(L)' 'KDAETGREQWIDTSSSALRRTHHDWWVQSQTALNEMFTKSNVDYVSVRTDYDYVKALLNLFAKRN' A
#
# COMPACT_ATOMS: atom_id res chain seq x y z
N LYS A 1 -18.70 -0.92 8.31
CA LYS A 1 -17.98 -1.07 9.60
C LYS A 1 -16.46 -1.22 9.38
N ASP A 2 -15.68 -0.20 9.72
CA ASP A 2 -14.20 -0.27 9.67
C ASP A 2 -13.71 -1.32 10.69
N ALA A 3 -12.81 -2.21 10.25
CA ALA A 3 -12.28 -3.32 11.03
C ALA A 3 -11.29 -2.87 12.12
N GLU A 4 -10.70 -1.67 11.99
CA GLU A 4 -9.70 -1.18 12.94
C GLU A 4 -10.25 -0.16 13.95
N THR A 5 -11.24 0.66 13.57
CA THR A 5 -11.76 1.73 14.46
C THR A 5 -13.23 1.57 14.87
N GLY A 6 -13.96 0.60 14.30
CA GLY A 6 -15.37 0.36 14.61
C GLY A 6 -16.33 1.48 14.16
N ARG A 7 -15.82 2.54 13.52
CA ARG A 7 -16.63 3.64 12.97
C ARG A 7 -17.12 3.28 11.57
N GLU A 8 -18.30 3.76 11.22
CA GLU A 8 -18.88 3.54 9.90
C GLU A 8 -18.78 4.84 9.11
N GLN A 9 -17.89 4.87 8.13
CA GLN A 9 -17.75 5.98 7.20
C GLN A 9 -18.39 5.59 5.87
N TRP A 10 -19.38 6.38 5.46
CA TRP A 10 -19.95 6.30 4.13
C TRP A 10 -19.10 7.17 3.20
N ILE A 11 -18.28 6.51 2.38
CA ILE A 11 -17.43 7.19 1.40
C ILE A 11 -18.15 7.12 0.05
N ASP A 12 -18.59 8.28 -0.46
CA ASP A 12 -19.20 8.37 -1.78
C ASP A 12 -18.12 8.32 -2.89
N THR A 13 -17.82 7.11 -3.37
CA THR A 13 -16.84 6.89 -4.44
C THR A 13 -17.36 7.25 -5.83
N SER A 14 -18.61 7.73 -5.98
CA SER A 14 -19.16 8.14 -7.28
C SER A 14 -18.49 9.41 -7.83
N SER A 15 -18.02 10.29 -6.94
CA SER A 15 -17.30 11.52 -7.29
C SER A 15 -15.93 11.23 -7.91
N SER A 16 -15.72 11.73 -9.14
CA SER A 16 -14.44 11.63 -9.84
C SER A 16 -13.32 12.43 -9.14
N ALA A 17 -13.66 13.57 -8.54
CA ALA A 17 -12.72 14.39 -7.78
C ALA A 17 -12.21 13.64 -6.55
N LEU A 18 -13.10 12.98 -5.79
CA LEU A 18 -12.70 12.20 -4.61
C LEU A 18 -11.76 11.05 -4.97
N ARG A 19 -12.07 10.29 -6.05
CA ARG A 19 -11.20 9.21 -6.51
C ARG A 19 -9.82 9.72 -6.92
N ARG A 20 -9.75 10.89 -7.57
CA ARG A 20 -8.49 11.51 -7.97
C ARG A 20 -7.67 11.92 -6.76
N THR A 21 -8.26 12.63 -5.80
CA THR A 21 -7.57 13.02 -4.56
C THR A 21 -7.07 11.81 -3.78
N HIS A 22 -7.87 10.75 -3.66
CA HIS A 22 -7.45 9.50 -3.01
C HIS A 22 -6.31 8.82 -3.77
N HIS A 23 -6.37 8.78 -5.10
CA HIS A 23 -5.29 8.25 -5.94
C HIS A 23 -3.98 9.05 -5.76
N ASP A 24 -4.05 10.37 -5.80
CA ASP A 24 -2.89 11.24 -5.63
C ASP A 24 -2.28 11.07 -4.23
N TRP A 25 -3.12 10.97 -3.19
CA TRP A 25 -2.69 10.66 -1.82
C TRP A 25 -2.02 9.28 -1.72
N TRP A 26 -2.59 8.26 -2.36
CA TRP A 26 -2.04 6.91 -2.38
C TRP A 26 -0.66 6.87 -3.05
N VAL A 27 -0.51 7.52 -4.20
CA VAL A 27 0.76 7.62 -4.91
C VAL A 27 1.82 8.34 -4.07
N GLN A 28 1.45 9.47 -3.44
CA GLN A 28 2.38 10.19 -2.55
C GLN A 28 2.81 9.34 -1.35
N SER A 29 1.88 8.61 -0.74
CA SER A 29 2.17 7.71 0.37
C SER A 29 3.12 6.58 -0.05
N GLN A 30 2.91 6.01 -1.23
CA GLN A 30 3.78 4.98 -1.79
C GLN A 30 5.20 5.51 -2.05
N THR A 31 5.34 6.72 -2.58
CA THR A 31 6.63 7.37 -2.80
C THR A 31 7.35 7.63 -1.48
N ALA A 32 6.65 8.16 -0.48
CA ALA A 32 7.22 8.42 0.84
C ALA A 32 7.74 7.12 1.51
N LEU A 33 6.96 6.04 1.42
CA LEU A 33 7.38 4.72 1.92
C LEU A 33 8.61 4.19 1.17
N ASN A 34 8.62 4.29 -0.16
CA ASN A 34 9.77 3.86 -0.97
C ASN A 34 11.05 4.61 -0.57
N GLU A 35 10.97 5.94 -0.42
CA GLU A 35 12.11 6.73 0.02
C GLU A 35 12.59 6.35 1.43
N MET A 36 11.66 6.13 2.37
CA MET A 36 12.03 5.73 3.73
C MET A 36 12.71 4.36 3.78
N PHE A 37 12.19 3.37 3.06
CA PHE A 37 12.79 2.04 3.00
C PHE A 37 14.15 2.05 2.30
N THR A 38 14.27 2.78 1.19
CA THR A 38 15.55 2.94 0.48
C THR A 38 16.60 3.63 1.34
N LYS A 39 16.23 4.72 2.04
CA LYS A 39 17.13 5.42 2.98
C LYS A 39 17.57 4.55 4.16
N SER A 40 16.69 3.66 4.61
CA SER A 40 16.97 2.75 5.73
C SER A 40 17.68 1.45 5.29
N ASN A 41 17.96 1.29 3.98
CA ASN A 41 18.50 0.08 3.39
C ASN A 41 17.68 -1.19 3.76
N VAL A 42 16.35 -1.05 3.80
CA VAL A 42 15.40 -2.11 4.12
C VAL A 42 14.73 -2.59 2.83
N ASP A 43 14.81 -3.89 2.57
CA ASP A 43 14.04 -4.52 1.50
C ASP A 43 12.56 -4.57 1.84
N TYR A 44 11.69 -4.24 0.89
CA TYR A 44 10.24 -4.35 1.03
C TYR A 44 9.60 -4.89 -0.26
N VAL A 45 8.42 -5.49 -0.12
CA VAL A 45 7.60 -5.96 -1.24
C VAL A 45 6.15 -5.50 -1.05
N SER A 46 5.55 -4.95 -2.10
CA SER A 46 4.12 -4.64 -2.12
C SER A 46 3.37 -5.86 -2.65
N VAL A 47 2.39 -6.34 -1.88
CA VAL A 47 1.58 -7.51 -2.24
C VAL A 47 0.14 -7.07 -2.44
N ARG A 48 -0.40 -7.31 -3.63
CA ARG A 48 -1.82 -7.08 -3.93
C ARG A 48 -2.65 -8.19 -3.29
N THR A 49 -3.85 -7.86 -2.80
CA THR A 49 -4.69 -8.78 -2.01
C THR A 49 -5.19 -10.01 -2.77
N ASP A 50 -5.14 -9.98 -4.09
CA ASP A 50 -5.48 -11.08 -5.00
C ASP A 50 -4.25 -11.91 -5.43
N TYR A 51 -3.05 -11.52 -5.00
CA TYR A 51 -1.80 -12.22 -5.31
C TYR A 51 -1.35 -13.11 -4.15
N ASP A 52 -0.65 -14.18 -4.50
CA ASP A 52 -0.05 -15.11 -3.56
C ASP A 52 1.11 -14.44 -2.81
N TYR A 53 0.87 -14.15 -1.52
CA TYR A 53 1.85 -13.51 -0.64
C TYR A 53 3.08 -14.40 -0.38
N VAL A 54 2.97 -15.73 -0.48
CA VAL A 54 4.10 -16.64 -0.24
C VAL A 54 5.19 -16.43 -1.30
N LYS A 55 4.80 -16.27 -2.56
CA LYS A 55 5.74 -16.00 -3.66
C LYS A 55 6.42 -14.64 -3.51
N ALA A 56 5.67 -13.63 -3.08
CA ALA A 56 6.22 -12.30 -2.84
C ALA A 56 7.27 -12.33 -1.70
N LEU A 57 7.00 -13.06 -0.62
CA LEU A 57 7.94 -13.22 0.49
C LEU A 57 9.19 -14.02 0.09
N LEU A 58 9.05 -15.09 -0.69
CA LEU A 58 10.19 -15.86 -1.20
C LEU A 58 11.14 -14.97 -2.02
N ASN A 59 10.58 -14.16 -2.93
CA ASN A 59 11.37 -13.24 -3.74
C ASN A 59 12.06 -12.15 -2.89
N LEU A 60 11.38 -11.67 -1.84
CA LEU A 60 11.95 -10.69 -0.92
C LEU A 60 13.20 -11.24 -0.21
N PHE A 61 13.12 -12.46 0.33
CA PHE A 61 14.26 -13.08 1.02
C PHE A 61 15.37 -13.50 0.06
N ALA A 62 15.04 -13.92 -1.16
CA ALA A 62 16.02 -14.27 -2.18
C ALA A 62 16.89 -13.08 -2.60
N LYS A 63 16.35 -11.85 -2.56
CA LYS A 63 17.05 -10.62 -2.95
C LYS A 63 18.23 -10.24 -2.04
N ARG A 64 18.31 -10.86 -0.86
CA ARG A 64 19.33 -10.60 0.17
C ARG A 64 20.52 -11.56 0.11
N ASN A 65 20.49 -12.56 -0.77
CA ASN A 65 21.60 -13.51 -1.04
C ASN A 65 22.27 -13.21 -2.38
#